data_AF-Q56X96-F1
#
_entry.id   AF-Q56X96-F1
#
_cell.length_a   1.000
_cell.length_b   1.000
_cell.length_c   1.000
_cell.angle_alpha   90.00
_cell.angle_beta   90.00
_cell.angle_gamma   90.00
#
_symmetry.space_group_name_H-M   'P 1'
#
loop_
_entity.id
_entity.type
_entity.pdbx_description
1 polymer ?
#
loop_
_entity_poly.entity_id
_entity_poly.type
_entity_poly.pdbx_seq_one_letter_code
_entity_poly.pdbx_strand_id
1 'polypeptide(L)'
;MSGSSSPSLWLAPNPSKRWGELFFLFYTPFWLTLCLGIVVPYKLYETFTELEYLLLALVSAVPAFVIPMLLVGKADRSLCWKDRYWVKANLWIIVFSYVGNYFWTHYFFKVLGASYTFPSWKMNNVPHTTFFLTHVCFLFYHVASNITLRRLRHSTADLPDSLKWCFEAAWILALSYFIAYLETIAIANFPYYEFVDRSAMYRVGCLFYAIYFIVSFPMFFRVDEKSTDEWDLSRVAVDALGAAMLVTIILDLWRLFLGPIVPLPEGQNCLQSGLPWFSN
;
A
#
# COMPACT_ATOMS: atom_id res chain seq x y z
N MET A 1 -30.46 -22.18 20.44
CA MET A 1 -30.96 -21.28 19.37
C MET A 1 -29.84 -20.31 19.02
N SER A 2 -29.04 -20.63 18.01
CA SER A 2 -27.97 -19.76 17.50
C SER A 2 -28.61 -18.61 16.72
N GLY A 3 -28.65 -17.41 17.30
CA GLY A 3 -29.08 -16.22 16.58
C GLY A 3 -28.25 -16.06 15.32
N SER A 4 -28.88 -16.14 14.16
CA SER A 4 -28.27 -15.77 12.89
C SER A 4 -28.02 -14.26 12.93
N SER A 5 -26.86 -13.85 13.44
CA SER A 5 -26.42 -12.47 13.35
C SER A 5 -26.39 -12.11 11.87
N SER A 6 -27.16 -11.09 11.47
CA SER A 6 -27.11 -10.54 10.12
C SER A 6 -25.64 -10.30 9.72
N PRO A 7 -25.22 -10.68 8.50
CA PRO A 7 -23.86 -10.49 8.06
C PRO A 7 -23.49 -9.00 8.18
N SER A 8 -22.33 -8.71 8.77
CA SER A 8 -21.85 -7.34 8.92
C SER A 8 -21.58 -6.75 7.53
N LEU A 9 -22.08 -5.53 7.31
CA LEU A 9 -21.90 -4.81 6.05
C LEU A 9 -20.46 -4.26 5.88
N TRP A 10 -19.67 -4.26 6.96
CA TRP A 10 -18.36 -3.62 7.04
C TRP A 10 -17.24 -4.58 7.41
N LEU A 11 -17.54 -5.77 7.92
CA LEU A 11 -16.56 -6.73 8.41
C LEU A 11 -16.57 -7.99 7.56
N ALA A 12 -15.40 -8.60 7.36
CA ALA A 12 -15.28 -9.80 6.54
C ALA A 12 -16.18 -10.94 7.04
N PRO A 13 -16.75 -11.76 6.16
CA PRO A 13 -17.53 -12.93 6.54
C PRO A 13 -16.61 -14.05 7.08
N ASN A 14 -15.39 -14.19 6.56
CA ASN A 14 -14.38 -15.08 7.11
C ASN A 14 -13.96 -14.60 8.53
N PRO A 15 -14.10 -15.43 9.58
CA PRO A 15 -13.79 -15.03 10.94
C PRO A 15 -12.32 -14.71 11.21
N SER A 16 -11.38 -15.42 10.56
CA SER A 16 -9.94 -15.14 10.67
C SER A 16 -9.60 -13.80 10.03
N LYS A 17 -10.14 -13.56 8.82
CA LYS A 17 -10.00 -12.28 8.12
C LYS A 17 -10.54 -11.12 8.92
N ARG A 18 -11.77 -11.25 9.44
CA ARG A 18 -12.39 -10.24 10.30
C ARG A 18 -11.52 -9.88 11.48
N TRP A 19 -10.97 -10.89 12.16
CA TRP A 19 -10.13 -10.66 13.32
C TRP A 19 -8.84 -9.93 12.94
N GLY A 20 -8.16 -10.35 11.87
CA GLY A 20 -6.92 -9.72 11.41
C GLY A 20 -7.13 -8.29 10.91
N GLU A 21 -8.19 -8.02 10.14
CA GLU A 21 -8.53 -6.66 9.70
C GLU A 21 -8.79 -5.72 10.89
N LEU A 22 -9.56 -6.18 11.88
CA LEU A 22 -9.79 -5.40 13.10
C LEU A 22 -8.48 -5.17 13.86
N PHE A 23 -7.64 -6.19 13.99
CA PHE A 23 -6.32 -6.05 14.63
C PHE A 23 -5.49 -4.96 13.94
N PHE A 24 -5.32 -5.03 12.61
CA PHE A 24 -4.53 -4.02 11.89
C PHE A 24 -5.14 -2.63 12.01
N LEU A 25 -6.47 -2.51 11.96
CA LEU A 25 -7.15 -1.22 12.13
C LEU A 25 -6.94 -0.61 13.53
N PHE A 26 -7.03 -1.41 14.59
CA PHE A 26 -6.77 -0.95 15.96
C PHE A 26 -5.29 -0.74 16.26
N TYR A 27 -4.40 -1.39 15.50
CA TYR A 27 -2.97 -1.17 15.59
C TYR A 27 -2.56 0.15 14.92
N THR A 28 -3.25 0.57 13.87
CA THR A 28 -2.92 1.78 13.10
C THR A 28 -2.69 3.05 13.95
N PRO A 29 -3.56 3.40 14.92
CA PRO A 29 -3.33 4.56 15.79
C PRO A 29 -1.97 4.56 16.49
N PHE A 30 -1.42 3.40 16.87
CA PHE A 30 -0.14 3.33 17.58
C PHE A 30 1.00 3.91 16.75
N TRP A 31 1.23 3.38 15.54
CA TRP A 31 2.35 3.82 14.71
C TRP A 31 2.09 5.21 14.10
N LEU A 32 0.82 5.57 13.81
CA LEU A 32 0.48 6.92 13.38
C LEU A 32 0.77 7.96 14.46
N THR A 33 0.37 7.70 15.71
CA THR A 33 0.68 8.59 16.83
C THR A 33 2.18 8.68 17.04
N LEU A 34 2.92 7.57 16.94
CA LEU A 34 4.37 7.59 17.04
C LEU A 34 5.00 8.47 15.95
N CYS A 35 4.72 8.21 14.67
CA CYS A 35 5.35 8.93 13.56
C CYS A 35 4.83 10.37 13.41
N LEU A 36 3.51 10.53 13.25
CA LEU A 36 2.89 11.81 12.91
C LEU A 36 2.42 12.62 14.13
N GLY A 37 2.22 11.98 15.28
CA GLY A 37 1.83 12.66 16.52
C GLY A 37 3.00 13.03 17.43
N ILE A 38 4.13 12.32 17.33
CA ILE A 38 5.29 12.50 18.21
C ILE A 38 6.55 12.86 17.39
N VAL A 39 7.05 11.98 16.53
CA VAL A 39 8.33 12.20 15.85
C VAL A 39 8.33 13.45 14.98
N VAL A 40 7.30 13.62 14.13
CA VAL A 40 7.21 14.76 13.21
C VAL A 40 6.95 16.09 13.94
N PRO A 41 5.92 16.22 14.81
CA PRO A 41 5.62 17.51 15.45
C PRO A 41 6.72 18.03 16.37
N TYR A 42 7.41 17.13 17.09
CA TYR A 42 8.53 17.48 17.96
C TYR A 42 9.88 17.49 17.24
N LYS A 43 9.90 17.25 15.93
CA LYS A 43 11.11 17.24 15.08
C LYS A 43 12.23 16.34 15.59
N LEU A 44 11.88 15.24 16.27
CA LEU A 44 12.87 14.32 16.85
C LEU A 44 13.80 13.73 15.77
N TYR A 45 13.26 13.61 14.56
CA TYR A 45 13.95 13.14 13.36
C TYR A 45 15.21 13.95 12.99
N GLU A 46 15.36 15.20 13.46
CA GLU A 46 16.55 16.02 13.18
C GLU A 46 17.82 15.49 13.88
N THR A 47 17.65 14.74 14.97
CA THR A 47 18.75 14.17 15.76
C THR A 47 19.00 12.69 15.49
N PHE A 48 18.17 12.07 14.65
CA PHE A 48 18.24 10.65 14.40
C PHE A 48 19.43 10.31 13.49
N THR A 49 20.17 9.28 13.87
CA THR A 49 21.13 8.59 12.99
C THR A 49 20.41 7.46 12.26
N GLU A 50 21.16 6.72 11.44
CA GLU A 50 20.65 5.56 10.70
C GLU A 50 19.96 4.55 11.61
N LEU A 51 20.47 4.36 12.82
CA LEU A 51 19.93 3.41 13.78
C LEU A 51 18.57 3.86 14.34
N GLU A 52 18.42 5.12 14.76
CA GLU A 52 17.14 5.61 15.29
C GLU A 52 16.04 5.59 14.24
N TYR A 53 16.37 5.93 12.99
CA TYR A 53 15.43 5.79 11.87
C TYR A 53 15.00 4.33 11.66
N LEU A 54 15.93 3.38 11.70
CA LEU A 54 15.59 1.95 11.59
C LEU A 54 14.74 1.48 12.77
N LEU A 55 15.09 1.87 14.00
CA LEU A 55 14.36 1.49 15.21
C LEU A 55 12.93 2.04 15.20
N LEU A 56 12.73 3.30 14.76
CA LEU A 56 11.40 3.87 14.57
C LEU A 56 10.55 3.01 13.63
N ALA A 57 11.15 2.57 12.52
CA ALA A 57 10.48 1.74 11.52
C ALA A 57 10.16 0.33 12.06
N LEU A 58 11.10 -0.28 12.78
CA LEU A 58 10.94 -1.60 13.38
C LEU A 58 9.88 -1.61 14.49
N VAL A 59 9.89 -0.60 15.37
CA VAL A 59 8.85 -0.44 16.42
C VAL A 59 7.48 -0.28 15.79
N SER A 60 7.40 0.34 14.60
CA SER A 60 6.15 0.45 13.85
C SER A 60 5.77 -0.88 13.18
N ALA A 61 6.69 -1.59 12.54
CA ALA A 61 6.36 -2.76 11.71
C ALA A 61 6.28 -4.10 12.46
N VAL A 62 7.24 -4.37 13.35
CA VAL A 62 7.37 -5.68 14.03
C VAL A 62 6.12 -6.06 14.84
N PRO A 63 5.43 -5.14 15.55
CA PRO A 63 4.25 -5.53 16.31
C PRO A 63 3.08 -6.02 15.45
N ALA A 64 3.02 -5.67 14.15
CA ALA A 64 2.04 -6.22 13.21
C ALA A 64 2.18 -7.74 13.00
N PHE A 65 3.31 -8.32 13.43
CA PHE A 65 3.57 -9.76 13.47
C PHE A 65 3.55 -10.30 14.90
N VAL A 66 4.22 -9.61 15.83
CA VAL A 66 4.40 -10.11 17.20
C VAL A 66 3.11 -10.12 18.00
N ILE A 67 2.30 -9.06 17.92
CA ILE A 67 1.04 -9.00 18.65
C ILE A 67 0.09 -10.12 18.24
N PRO A 68 -0.17 -10.41 16.95
CA PRO A 68 -1.10 -11.48 16.58
C PRO A 68 -0.55 -12.88 16.84
N MET A 69 0.77 -13.05 17.00
CA MET A 69 1.36 -14.29 17.51
C MET A 69 1.00 -14.52 18.98
N LEU A 70 1.02 -13.47 19.80
CA LEU A 70 0.77 -13.55 21.25
C LEU A 70 -0.73 -13.50 21.61
N LEU A 71 -1.48 -12.62 20.97
CA LEU A 71 -2.91 -12.40 21.18
C LEU A 71 -3.72 -13.14 20.13
N VAL A 72 -3.80 -14.46 20.24
CA VAL A 72 -4.49 -15.29 19.24
C VAL A 72 -6.01 -15.05 19.27
N GLY A 73 -6.56 -14.60 18.13
CA GLY A 73 -8.00 -14.44 17.93
C GLY A 73 -8.77 -15.74 18.13
N LYS A 74 -10.01 -15.66 18.63
CA LYS A 74 -10.84 -16.85 18.91
C LYS A 74 -10.99 -17.76 17.68
N ALA A 75 -11.15 -17.17 16.51
CA ALA A 75 -11.26 -17.87 15.23
C ALA A 75 -9.96 -18.58 14.80
N ASP A 76 -8.81 -18.12 15.29
CA ASP A 76 -7.49 -18.59 14.87
C ASP A 76 -6.89 -19.65 15.81
N ARG A 77 -7.55 -19.95 16.94
CA ARG A 77 -7.01 -20.84 17.98
C ARG A 77 -6.74 -22.26 17.49
N SER A 78 -7.59 -22.76 16.61
CA SER A 78 -7.45 -24.10 16.01
C SER A 78 -6.66 -24.10 14.69
N LEU A 79 -6.25 -22.92 14.21
CA LEU A 79 -5.56 -22.77 12.92
C LEU A 79 -4.05 -22.72 13.09
N CYS A 80 -3.36 -23.44 12.22
CA CYS A 80 -1.92 -23.27 12.00
C CYS A 80 -1.63 -21.86 11.48
N TRP A 81 -0.43 -21.33 11.73
CA TRP A 81 -0.08 -19.96 11.33
C TRP A 81 -0.27 -19.70 9.83
N LYS A 82 0.14 -20.64 8.97
CA LYS A 82 -0.03 -20.53 7.50
C LYS A 82 -1.47 -20.32 7.05
N ASP A 83 -2.45 -20.75 7.85
CA ASP A 83 -3.87 -20.70 7.52
C ASP A 83 -4.56 -19.46 8.12
N ARG A 84 -3.86 -18.71 8.99
CA ARG A 84 -4.38 -17.47 9.60
C ARG A 84 -4.27 -16.31 8.63
N TYR A 85 -5.34 -15.52 8.54
CA TYR A 85 -5.39 -14.38 7.63
C TYR A 85 -4.28 -13.37 7.88
N TRP A 86 -3.94 -13.05 9.15
CA TRP A 86 -2.92 -12.05 9.44
C TRP A 86 -1.54 -12.43 8.87
N VAL A 87 -1.22 -13.72 8.78
CA VAL A 87 0.03 -14.20 8.15
C VAL A 87 -0.02 -13.97 6.65
N LYS A 88 -1.13 -14.34 6.00
CA LYS A 88 -1.35 -14.16 4.56
C LYS A 88 -1.36 -12.68 4.17
N ALA A 89 -2.03 -11.84 4.95
CA ALA A 89 -2.05 -10.39 4.75
C ALA A 89 -0.65 -9.78 4.84
N ASN A 90 0.12 -10.14 5.87
CA ASN A 90 1.51 -9.69 6.00
C ASN A 90 2.37 -10.20 4.82
N LEU A 91 2.25 -11.46 4.43
CA LEU A 91 2.99 -12.02 3.29
C LEU A 91 2.69 -11.28 1.99
N TRP A 92 1.41 -11.03 1.70
CA TRP A 92 1.00 -10.30 0.50
C TRP A 92 1.63 -8.89 0.48
N ILE A 93 1.54 -8.17 1.60
CA ILE A 93 2.06 -6.80 1.71
C ILE A 93 3.60 -6.78 1.68
N ILE A 94 4.28 -7.75 2.30
CA ILE A 94 5.76 -7.87 2.20
C ILE A 94 6.17 -7.99 0.74
N VAL A 95 5.55 -8.92 -0.01
CA VAL A 95 5.89 -9.15 -1.41
C VAL A 95 5.63 -7.90 -2.24
N PHE A 96 4.43 -7.33 -2.15
CA PHE A 96 4.05 -6.17 -2.94
C PHE A 96 4.88 -4.92 -2.60
N SER A 97 5.05 -4.62 -1.31
CA SER A 97 5.84 -3.46 -0.85
C SER A 97 7.34 -3.61 -1.11
N TYR A 98 7.87 -4.83 -1.05
CA TYR A 98 9.26 -5.09 -1.45
C TYR A 98 9.45 -4.80 -2.93
N VAL A 99 8.53 -5.26 -3.78
CA VAL A 99 8.63 -4.97 -5.22
C VAL A 99 8.59 -3.46 -5.47
N GLY A 100 7.67 -2.76 -4.79
CA GLY A 100 7.57 -1.32 -4.95
C GLY A 100 8.75 -0.52 -4.44
N ASN A 101 9.29 -0.86 -3.28
CA ASN A 101 10.46 -0.16 -2.75
C ASN A 101 11.75 -0.54 -3.49
N TYR A 102 11.90 -1.78 -3.95
CA TYR A 102 13.17 -2.23 -4.56
C TYR A 102 13.22 -2.08 -6.09
N PHE A 103 12.17 -2.47 -6.81
CA PHE A 103 12.20 -2.50 -8.29
C PHE A 103 11.60 -1.23 -8.92
N TRP A 104 10.67 -0.55 -8.26
CA TRP A 104 10.04 0.66 -8.83
C TRP A 104 10.80 1.95 -8.54
N THR A 105 12.03 1.85 -8.04
CA THR A 105 12.93 2.99 -7.75
C THR A 105 13.15 3.88 -8.96
N HIS A 106 13.19 3.32 -10.17
CA HIS A 106 13.28 4.12 -11.39
C HIS A 106 12.07 5.03 -11.58
N TYR A 107 10.85 4.51 -11.43
CA TYR A 107 9.63 5.31 -11.51
C TYR A 107 9.60 6.38 -10.41
N PHE A 108 9.99 6.01 -9.21
CA PHE A 108 10.02 6.91 -8.06
C PHE A 108 11.04 8.05 -8.21
N PHE A 109 12.30 7.74 -8.51
CA PHE A 109 13.37 8.74 -8.56
C PHE A 109 13.42 9.51 -9.89
N LYS A 110 13.03 8.89 -11.01
CA LYS A 110 13.17 9.50 -12.34
C LYS A 110 11.86 10.00 -12.94
N VAL A 111 10.75 9.27 -12.75
CA VAL A 111 9.45 9.70 -13.29
C VAL A 111 8.81 10.73 -12.36
N LEU A 112 8.79 10.49 -11.05
CA LEU A 112 8.24 11.43 -10.06
C LEU A 112 9.24 12.51 -9.60
N GLY A 113 10.54 12.29 -9.77
CA GLY A 113 11.57 13.21 -9.28
C GLY A 113 11.61 13.33 -7.76
N ALA A 114 11.28 12.24 -7.07
CA ALA A 114 11.29 12.15 -5.62
C ALA A 114 12.71 11.78 -5.12
N SER A 115 13.09 12.07 -3.87
CA SER A 115 14.38 11.63 -3.31
C SER A 115 14.38 11.57 -1.77
N TYR A 116 15.23 10.69 -1.20
CA TYR A 116 15.40 10.56 0.25
C TYR A 116 16.78 11.01 0.71
N THR A 117 16.83 12.00 1.58
CA THR A 117 18.08 12.64 2.03
C THR A 117 18.44 12.40 3.50
N PHE A 118 17.57 11.72 4.27
CA PHE A 118 17.84 11.42 5.68
C PHE A 118 18.88 10.29 5.85
N PRO A 119 19.60 10.26 6.99
CA PRO A 119 20.50 9.17 7.35
C PRO A 119 19.77 7.83 7.38
N SER A 120 20.22 6.87 6.57
CA SER A 120 19.71 5.50 6.63
C SER A 120 20.68 4.53 5.96
N TRP A 121 20.65 3.27 6.40
CA TRP A 121 21.05 2.16 5.53
C TRP A 121 20.11 2.08 4.34
N LYS A 122 20.67 1.92 3.13
CA LYS A 122 19.92 1.98 1.88
C LYS A 122 20.13 0.71 1.07
N MET A 123 19.08 0.31 0.37
CA MET A 123 19.09 -0.77 -0.62
C MET A 123 18.47 -0.23 -1.91
N ASN A 124 19.20 -0.29 -3.02
CA ASN A 124 18.85 0.36 -4.28
C ASN A 124 18.47 1.86 -4.11
N ASN A 125 19.26 2.59 -3.31
CA ASN A 125 19.03 3.98 -2.90
C ASN A 125 17.77 4.26 -2.07
N VAL A 126 17.02 3.23 -1.69
CA VAL A 126 15.85 3.36 -0.83
C VAL A 126 16.22 3.05 0.63
N PRO A 127 15.93 3.96 1.58
CA PRO A 127 16.14 3.74 3.01
C PRO A 127 15.43 2.49 3.53
N HIS A 128 16.09 1.64 4.33
CA HIS A 128 15.43 0.50 4.98
C HIS A 128 14.21 0.91 5.82
N THR A 129 14.27 2.10 6.43
CA THR A 129 13.15 2.72 7.15
C THR A 129 11.87 2.78 6.32
N THR A 130 11.95 3.10 5.03
CA THR A 130 10.75 3.19 4.18
C THR A 130 10.17 1.82 3.90
N PHE A 131 10.96 0.76 3.73
CA PHE A 131 10.43 -0.60 3.55
C PHE A 131 9.52 -1.01 4.73
N PHE A 132 9.95 -0.75 5.96
CA PHE A 132 9.17 -1.09 7.16
C PHE A 132 7.96 -0.16 7.37
N LEU A 133 8.10 1.15 7.14
CA LEU A 133 6.96 2.07 7.26
C LEU A 133 5.93 1.84 6.15
N THR A 134 6.36 1.58 4.92
CA THR A 134 5.47 1.19 3.81
C THR A 134 4.66 -0.04 4.18
N HIS A 135 5.26 -1.04 4.83
CA HIS A 135 4.56 -2.26 5.24
C HIS A 135 3.32 -1.96 6.11
N VAL A 136 3.48 -1.14 7.15
CA VAL A 136 2.35 -0.81 8.05
C VAL A 136 1.34 0.15 7.43
N CYS A 137 1.82 1.12 6.64
CA CYS A 137 0.96 2.00 5.86
C CYS A 137 0.10 1.16 4.90
N PHE A 138 0.69 0.23 4.16
CA PHE A 138 -0.02 -0.58 3.19
C PHE A 138 -0.99 -1.54 3.88
N LEU A 139 -0.64 -2.17 5.00
CA LEU A 139 -1.62 -2.94 5.79
C LEU A 139 -2.86 -2.09 6.11
N PHE A 140 -2.67 -0.87 6.59
CA PHE A 140 -3.77 0.04 6.89
C PHE A 140 -4.59 0.40 5.64
N TYR A 141 -3.95 0.83 4.56
CA TYR A 141 -4.64 1.27 3.34
C TYR A 141 -5.49 0.15 2.73
N HIS A 142 -4.94 -1.06 2.67
CA HIS A 142 -5.62 -2.20 2.08
C HIS A 142 -6.75 -2.72 2.98
N VAL A 143 -6.60 -2.70 4.30
CA VAL A 143 -7.69 -3.02 5.23
C VAL A 143 -8.82 -1.99 5.15
N ALA A 144 -8.49 -0.69 5.12
CA ALA A 144 -9.48 0.38 4.94
C ALA A 144 -10.21 0.23 3.59
N SER A 145 -9.47 -0.08 2.52
CA SER A 145 -10.04 -0.39 1.21
C SER A 145 -11.00 -1.58 1.28
N ASN A 146 -10.62 -2.69 1.92
CA ASN A 146 -11.50 -3.85 2.03
C ASN A 146 -12.83 -3.54 2.72
N ILE A 147 -12.77 -2.80 3.82
CA ILE A 147 -13.94 -2.39 4.60
C ILE A 147 -14.90 -1.54 3.74
N THR A 148 -14.36 -0.56 3.01
CA THR A 148 -15.17 0.33 2.16
C THR A 148 -15.70 -0.35 0.90
N LEU A 149 -14.91 -1.21 0.25
CA LEU A 149 -15.35 -2.01 -0.91
C LEU A 149 -16.48 -2.97 -0.54
N ARG A 150 -16.38 -3.64 0.62
CA ARG A 150 -17.50 -4.47 1.12
C ARG A 150 -18.76 -3.65 1.31
N ARG A 151 -18.65 -2.49 1.97
CA ARG A 151 -19.80 -1.59 2.17
C ARG A 151 -20.41 -1.16 0.85
N LEU A 152 -19.59 -0.75 -0.11
CA LEU A 152 -20.03 -0.31 -1.43
C LEU A 152 -20.79 -1.41 -2.15
N ARG A 153 -20.23 -2.63 -2.21
CA ARG A 153 -20.87 -3.79 -2.86
C ARG A 153 -22.21 -4.14 -2.24
N HIS A 154 -22.36 -3.98 -0.93
CA HIS A 154 -23.66 -4.13 -0.27
C HIS A 154 -24.62 -3.01 -0.66
N SER A 155 -24.17 -1.75 -0.70
CA SER A 155 -24.99 -0.60 -1.07
C SER A 155 -25.41 -0.58 -2.54
N THR A 156 -24.69 -1.27 -3.42
CA THR A 156 -25.00 -1.36 -4.86
C THR A 156 -25.55 -2.73 -5.28
N ALA A 157 -25.87 -3.62 -4.32
CA ALA A 157 -26.26 -5.00 -4.59
C ALA A 157 -27.47 -5.15 -5.52
N ASP A 158 -28.44 -4.25 -5.40
CA ASP A 158 -29.70 -4.28 -6.17
C ASP A 158 -29.61 -3.57 -7.53
N LEU A 159 -28.46 -2.97 -7.86
CA LEU A 159 -28.25 -2.28 -9.14
C LEU A 159 -27.93 -3.26 -10.28
N PRO A 160 -28.13 -2.85 -11.55
CA PRO A 160 -27.60 -3.55 -12.71
C PRO A 160 -26.07 -3.70 -12.63
N ASP A 161 -25.53 -4.79 -13.21
CA ASP A 161 -24.11 -5.13 -13.09
C ASP A 161 -23.19 -4.05 -13.69
N SER A 162 -23.58 -3.40 -14.78
CA SER A 162 -22.81 -2.29 -15.37
C SER A 162 -22.62 -1.13 -14.39
N LEU A 163 -23.65 -0.81 -13.61
CA LEU A 163 -23.59 0.23 -12.59
C LEU A 163 -22.75 -0.22 -11.39
N LYS A 164 -22.84 -1.50 -10.97
CA LYS A 164 -21.96 -2.03 -9.91
C LYS A 164 -20.49 -1.89 -10.28
N TRP A 165 -20.12 -2.30 -11.50
CA TRP A 165 -18.76 -2.16 -12.02
C TRP A 165 -18.32 -0.70 -12.08
N CYS A 166 -19.18 0.20 -12.54
CA CYS A 166 -18.90 1.63 -12.59
C CYS A 166 -18.64 2.21 -11.19
N PHE A 167 -19.52 1.93 -10.23
CA PHE A 167 -19.35 2.40 -8.85
C PHE A 167 -18.08 1.83 -8.20
N GLU A 168 -17.80 0.54 -8.38
CA GLU A 168 -16.62 -0.09 -7.82
C GLU A 168 -15.33 0.50 -8.41
N ALA A 169 -15.26 0.64 -9.74
CA ALA A 169 -14.11 1.26 -10.41
C ALA A 169 -13.92 2.73 -9.98
N ALA A 170 -15.00 3.51 -9.93
CA ALA A 170 -14.95 4.90 -9.48
C ALA A 170 -14.50 5.01 -8.03
N TRP A 171 -14.96 4.13 -7.15
CA TRP A 171 -14.54 4.11 -5.74
C TRP A 171 -13.08 3.72 -5.58
N ILE A 172 -12.61 2.69 -6.27
CA ILE A 172 -11.20 2.29 -6.26
C ILE A 172 -10.33 3.44 -6.73
N LEU A 173 -10.69 4.11 -7.83
CA LEU A 173 -9.95 5.25 -8.35
C LEU A 173 -9.92 6.40 -7.33
N ALA A 174 -11.09 6.78 -6.79
CA ALA A 174 -11.21 7.88 -5.84
C ALA A 174 -10.42 7.61 -4.54
N LEU A 175 -10.55 6.41 -3.97
CA LEU A 175 -9.84 6.03 -2.75
C LEU A 175 -8.33 5.95 -2.98
N SER A 176 -7.91 5.37 -4.10
CA SER A 176 -6.49 5.26 -4.47
C SER A 176 -5.83 6.63 -4.59
N TYR A 177 -6.49 7.56 -5.30
CA TYR A 177 -6.01 8.93 -5.43
C TYR A 177 -6.00 9.66 -4.08
N PHE A 178 -7.06 9.49 -3.28
CA PHE A 178 -7.16 10.10 -1.97
C PHE A 178 -6.02 9.65 -1.03
N ILE A 179 -5.72 8.35 -0.98
CA ILE A 179 -4.61 7.81 -0.17
C ILE A 179 -3.27 8.34 -0.67
N ALA A 180 -3.01 8.27 -1.98
CA ALA A 180 -1.77 8.77 -2.57
C ALA A 180 -1.54 10.27 -2.28
N TYR A 181 -2.62 11.06 -2.38
CA TYR A 181 -2.59 12.49 -2.08
C TYR A 181 -2.38 12.78 -0.59
N LEU A 182 -3.10 12.07 0.30
CA LEU A 182 -2.93 12.20 1.74
C LEU A 182 -1.51 11.85 2.19
N GLU A 183 -0.93 10.79 1.65
CA GLU A 183 0.45 10.40 1.96
C GLU A 183 1.42 11.51 1.55
N THR A 184 1.27 12.04 0.33
CA THR A 184 2.08 13.15 -0.19
C THR A 184 1.97 14.40 0.68
N ILE A 185 0.79 14.70 1.23
CA ILE A 185 0.62 15.81 2.19
C ILE A 185 1.25 15.49 3.54
N ALA A 186 1.05 14.28 4.07
CA ALA A 186 1.53 13.88 5.39
C ALA A 186 3.05 13.99 5.48
N ILE A 187 3.75 13.72 4.38
CA ILE A 187 5.21 13.81 4.28
C ILE A 187 5.71 15.15 3.75
N ALA A 188 4.85 16.04 3.26
CA ALA A 188 5.25 17.33 2.68
C ALA A 188 6.04 18.23 3.66
N ASN A 189 5.81 18.05 4.96
CA ASN A 189 6.49 18.77 6.04
C ASN A 189 7.78 18.08 6.52
N PHE A 190 8.06 16.86 6.05
CA PHE A 190 9.31 16.16 6.37
C PHE A 190 10.40 16.64 5.40
N PRO A 191 11.42 17.38 5.88
CA PRO A 191 12.37 18.06 4.99
C PRO A 191 13.29 17.10 4.24
N TYR A 192 13.41 15.85 4.69
CA TYR A 192 14.31 14.86 4.10
C TYR A 192 13.65 13.95 3.06
N TYR A 193 12.43 14.29 2.67
CA TYR A 193 11.76 13.72 1.51
C TYR A 193 11.45 14.84 0.51
N GLU A 194 12.22 14.88 -0.56
CA GLU A 194 12.21 15.98 -1.52
C GLU A 194 11.52 15.59 -2.82
N PHE A 195 10.88 16.57 -3.46
CA PHE A 195 10.38 16.48 -4.82
C PHE A 195 11.00 17.62 -5.62
N VAL A 196 11.51 17.31 -6.81
CA VAL A 196 12.03 18.32 -7.75
C VAL A 196 10.96 19.36 -8.10
N ASP A 197 9.73 18.92 -8.37
CA ASP A 197 8.57 19.79 -8.57
C ASP A 197 7.38 19.32 -7.72
N ARG A 198 7.17 19.99 -6.58
CA ARG A 198 6.04 19.72 -5.68
C ARG A 198 4.68 19.99 -6.33
N SER A 199 4.59 21.00 -7.21
CA SER A 199 3.33 21.34 -7.89
C SER A 199 2.95 20.23 -8.87
N ALA A 200 3.90 19.73 -9.65
CA ALA A 200 3.71 18.58 -10.53
C ALA A 200 3.36 17.31 -9.73
N MET A 201 4.02 17.09 -8.59
CA MET A 201 3.72 15.95 -7.70
C MET A 201 2.26 15.99 -7.22
N TYR A 202 1.75 17.14 -6.77
CA TYR A 202 0.35 17.25 -6.32
C TYR A 202 -0.67 17.13 -7.47
N ARG A 203 -0.35 17.66 -8.66
CA ARG A 203 -1.28 17.66 -9.80
C ARG A 203 -1.36 16.30 -10.51
N VAL A 204 -0.21 15.69 -10.76
CA VAL A 204 -0.06 14.51 -11.63
C VAL A 204 0.62 13.35 -10.91
N GLY A 205 1.64 13.64 -10.10
CA GLY A 205 2.40 12.60 -9.40
C GLY A 205 1.56 11.75 -8.44
N CYS A 206 0.58 12.35 -7.75
CA CYS A 206 -0.37 11.62 -6.91
C CYS A 206 -1.23 10.63 -7.73
N LEU A 207 -1.59 10.96 -8.98
CA LEU A 207 -2.31 10.04 -9.86
C LEU A 207 -1.42 8.89 -10.33
N PHE A 208 -0.15 9.20 -10.67
CA PHE A 208 0.83 8.16 -10.99
C PHE A 208 1.06 7.22 -9.80
N TYR A 209 1.18 7.77 -8.59
CA TYR A 209 1.32 6.95 -7.39
C TYR A 209 0.06 6.13 -7.08
N ALA A 210 -1.13 6.69 -7.33
CA ALA A 210 -2.41 6.00 -7.14
C ALA A 210 -2.53 4.70 -7.97
N ILE A 211 -1.78 4.53 -9.06
CA ILE A 211 -1.74 3.29 -9.86
C ILE A 211 -1.44 2.07 -8.99
N TYR A 212 -0.61 2.24 -7.97
CA TYR A 212 -0.24 1.17 -7.04
C TYR A 212 -1.50 0.61 -6.39
N PHE A 213 -2.34 1.51 -5.89
CA PHE A 213 -3.56 1.21 -5.15
C PHE A 213 -4.73 0.82 -6.06
N ILE A 214 -4.81 1.39 -7.26
CA ILE A 214 -5.85 1.03 -8.26
C ILE A 214 -5.83 -0.46 -8.54
N VAL A 215 -4.63 -1.05 -8.61
CA VAL A 215 -4.45 -2.48 -8.80
C VAL A 215 -4.47 -3.23 -7.47
N SER A 216 -3.72 -2.76 -6.47
CA SER A 216 -3.47 -3.55 -5.26
C SER A 216 -4.71 -3.72 -4.39
N PHE A 217 -5.61 -2.73 -4.34
CA PHE A 217 -6.84 -2.79 -3.55
C PHE A 217 -7.77 -3.94 -3.95
N PRO A 218 -8.27 -4.03 -5.21
CA PRO A 218 -9.12 -5.15 -5.60
C PRO A 218 -8.37 -6.49 -5.57
N MET A 219 -7.05 -6.50 -5.74
CA MET A 219 -6.25 -7.72 -5.69
C MET A 219 -6.16 -8.26 -4.26
N PHE A 220 -5.75 -7.44 -3.29
CA PHE A 220 -5.66 -7.79 -1.88
C PHE A 220 -7.03 -8.11 -1.27
N PHE A 221 -8.10 -7.44 -1.75
CA PHE A 221 -9.46 -7.70 -1.29
C PHE A 221 -9.82 -9.18 -1.38
N ARG A 222 -9.35 -9.91 -2.39
CA ARG A 222 -9.69 -11.33 -2.61
C ARG A 222 -9.11 -12.29 -1.57
N VAL A 223 -8.03 -11.93 -0.88
CA VAL A 223 -7.35 -12.80 0.10
C VAL A 223 -8.34 -13.21 1.20
N ASP A 224 -8.67 -14.50 1.26
CA ASP A 224 -9.61 -15.12 2.20
C ASP A 224 -10.95 -14.39 2.38
N GLU A 225 -11.43 -13.67 1.36
CA GLU A 225 -12.71 -12.95 1.46
C GLU A 225 -13.90 -13.90 1.56
N LYS A 226 -13.88 -14.97 0.77
CA LYS A 226 -14.91 -16.01 0.79
C LYS A 226 -14.48 -17.09 1.78
N SER A 227 -15.33 -17.42 2.75
CA SER A 227 -15.05 -18.48 3.72
C SER A 227 -14.92 -19.88 3.11
N THR A 228 -15.35 -20.06 1.86
CA THR A 228 -15.27 -21.33 1.12
C THR A 228 -14.04 -21.43 0.19
N ASP A 229 -13.25 -20.36 0.05
CA ASP A 229 -12.07 -20.30 -0.82
C ASP A 229 -10.88 -19.81 0.01
N GLU A 230 -10.31 -20.70 0.82
CA GLU A 230 -9.14 -20.40 1.63
C GLU A 230 -7.87 -20.44 0.79
N TRP A 231 -7.05 -19.39 0.88
CA TRP A 231 -5.82 -19.28 0.11
C TRP A 231 -4.66 -19.93 0.86
N ASP A 232 -3.80 -20.66 0.16
CA ASP A 232 -2.50 -21.05 0.71
C ASP A 232 -1.46 -19.93 0.54
N LEU A 233 -0.31 -20.06 1.21
CA LEU A 233 0.75 -19.04 1.16
C LEU A 233 1.33 -18.88 -0.26
N SER A 234 1.35 -19.95 -1.05
CA SER A 234 1.86 -19.92 -2.43
C SER A 234 0.98 -19.04 -3.31
N ARG A 235 -0.33 -19.26 -3.28
CA ARG A 235 -1.31 -18.43 -3.99
C ARG A 235 -1.23 -16.98 -3.56
N VAL A 236 -1.10 -16.70 -2.26
CA VAL A 236 -0.93 -15.33 -1.74
C VAL A 236 0.31 -14.66 -2.34
N ALA A 237 1.47 -15.34 -2.34
CA ALA A 237 2.70 -14.78 -2.88
C ALA A 237 2.64 -14.57 -4.40
N VAL A 238 2.13 -15.55 -5.15
CA VAL A 238 1.96 -15.47 -6.61
C VAL A 238 0.99 -14.35 -6.98
N ASP A 239 -0.12 -14.20 -6.24
CA ASP A 239 -1.10 -13.15 -6.48
C ASP A 239 -0.52 -11.75 -6.22
N ALA A 240 0.26 -11.58 -5.15
CA ALA A 240 0.97 -10.33 -4.86
C ALA A 240 2.00 -9.97 -5.96
N LEU A 241 2.76 -10.96 -6.45
CA LEU A 241 3.67 -10.79 -7.58
C LEU A 241 2.92 -10.42 -8.87
N GLY A 242 1.79 -11.06 -9.13
CA GLY A 242 0.93 -10.75 -10.28
C GLY A 242 0.39 -9.31 -10.22
N ALA A 243 -0.08 -8.88 -9.05
CA ALA A 243 -0.51 -7.51 -8.82
C ALA A 243 0.65 -6.52 -9.04
N ALA A 244 1.84 -6.83 -8.53
CA ALA A 244 3.02 -6.00 -8.72
C ALA A 244 3.45 -5.92 -10.20
N MET A 245 3.38 -7.04 -10.94
CA MET A 245 3.70 -7.03 -12.37
C MET A 245 2.70 -6.18 -13.16
N LEU A 246 1.41 -6.26 -12.83
CA LEU A 246 0.39 -5.43 -13.47
C LEU A 246 0.62 -3.93 -13.21
N VAL A 247 0.93 -3.55 -11.97
CA VAL A 247 1.34 -2.17 -11.65
C VAL A 247 2.55 -1.77 -12.50
N THR A 248 3.60 -2.62 -12.54
CA THR A 248 4.81 -2.37 -13.33
C THR A 248 4.48 -2.07 -14.79
N ILE A 249 3.62 -2.87 -15.42
CA ILE A 249 3.19 -2.65 -16.80
C ILE A 249 2.53 -1.29 -16.96
N ILE A 250 1.60 -0.92 -16.09
CA ILE A 250 0.88 0.36 -16.18
C ILE A 250 1.84 1.56 -15.97
N LEU A 251 2.76 1.46 -14.99
CA LEU A 251 3.79 2.48 -14.77
C LEU A 251 4.72 2.61 -15.97
N ASP A 252 5.06 1.50 -16.63
CA ASP A 252 5.92 1.53 -17.82
C ASP A 252 5.22 2.13 -19.02
N LEU A 253 3.94 1.81 -19.24
CA LEU A 253 3.11 2.45 -20.26
C LEU A 253 3.03 3.96 -20.02
N TRP A 254 2.80 4.39 -18.78
CA TRP A 254 2.83 5.81 -18.44
C TRP A 254 4.19 6.43 -18.78
N ARG A 255 5.29 5.82 -18.35
CA ARG A 255 6.64 6.32 -18.63
C ARG A 255 6.89 6.45 -20.14
N LEU A 256 6.48 5.47 -20.94
CA LEU A 256 6.72 5.44 -22.39
C LEU A 256 5.86 6.45 -23.16
N PHE A 257 4.58 6.58 -22.80
CA PHE A 257 3.62 7.39 -23.55
C PHE A 257 3.47 8.83 -23.02
N LEU A 258 3.58 9.03 -21.71
CA LEU A 258 3.40 10.34 -21.06
C LEU A 258 4.71 10.94 -20.57
N GLY A 259 5.69 10.11 -20.21
CA GLY A 259 7.00 10.55 -19.74
C GLY A 259 7.05 10.94 -18.26
N PRO A 260 8.20 11.46 -17.79
CA PRO A 260 8.40 11.97 -16.44
C PRO A 260 7.58 13.26 -16.20
N ILE A 261 7.16 13.49 -14.95
CA ILE A 261 6.46 14.72 -14.57
C ILE A 261 7.42 15.87 -14.22
N VAL A 262 8.73 15.58 -14.23
CA VAL A 262 9.81 16.52 -13.93
C VAL A 262 10.74 16.67 -15.14
N PRO A 263 11.39 17.84 -15.33
CA PRO A 263 12.38 18.01 -16.38
C PRO A 263 13.51 16.99 -16.24
N LEU A 264 13.86 16.34 -17.35
CA LEU A 264 15.04 15.48 -17.39
C LEU A 264 16.30 16.36 -17.33
N PRO A 265 17.37 15.92 -16.64
CA PRO A 265 18.65 16.63 -16.65
C PRO A 265 19.15 16.87 -18.08
N GLU A 266 19.73 18.04 -18.35
CA GLU A 266 20.30 18.38 -19.66
C GLU A 266 21.25 17.27 -20.16
N GLY A 267 21.00 16.75 -21.35
CA GLY A 267 21.78 15.66 -21.96
C GLY A 267 21.19 14.24 -21.78
N GLN A 268 20.15 14.06 -20.96
CA GLN A 268 19.34 12.84 -20.91
C GLN A 268 17.97 13.07 -21.54
N ASN A 269 17.93 13.51 -22.79
CA ASN A 269 16.71 13.39 -23.57
C ASN A 269 16.37 11.90 -23.61
N CYS A 270 15.30 11.47 -22.94
CA CYS A 270 14.76 10.15 -23.19
C CYS A 270 14.57 10.00 -24.70
N LEU A 271 14.83 8.80 -25.23
CA LEU A 271 14.34 8.39 -26.55
C LEU A 271 12.91 8.92 -26.71
N GLN A 272 12.60 9.50 -27.88
CA GLN A 272 11.28 10.06 -28.21
C GLN A 272 10.17 9.26 -27.52
N SER A 273 9.27 9.95 -26.81
CA SER A 273 8.07 9.33 -26.23
C SER A 273 7.42 8.41 -27.26
N GLY A 274 7.28 7.13 -26.93
CA GLY A 274 6.96 6.09 -27.89
C GLY A 274 7.77 4.81 -27.64
N LEU A 275 7.46 3.77 -28.42
CA LEU A 275 8.25 2.54 -28.35
C LEU A 275 9.54 2.70 -29.17
N PRO A 276 10.66 2.08 -28.76
CA PRO A 276 11.96 2.24 -29.43
C PRO A 276 11.94 1.97 -30.94
N TRP A 277 11.05 1.08 -31.39
CA TRP A 277 10.87 0.66 -32.78
C TRP A 277 9.94 1.54 -33.63
N PHE A 278 9.30 2.55 -33.04
CA PHE A 278 8.49 3.54 -33.79
C PHE A 278 9.22 4.87 -34.04
N SER A 279 10.51 4.93 -33.74
CA SER A 279 11.36 6.07 -34.04
C SER A 279 11.67 6.07 -35.56
N ASN A 280 11.06 6.99 -36.31
CA ASN A 280 11.45 7.31 -37.70
C ASN A 280 12.63 8.30 -37.70
#